data_AF-A0AA36N5G9-F1
#
_entry.id   AF-A0AA36N5G9-F1
#
_cell.length_a   1.000
_cell.length_b   1.000
_cell.length_c   1.000
_cell.angle_alpha   90.00
_cell.angle_beta   90.00
_cell.angle_gamma   90.00
#
_symmetry.space_group_name_H-M   'P 1'
#
loop_
_entity.id
_entity.type
_entity.pdbx_description
1 polymer ?
#
loop_
_entity_poly.entity_id
_entity_poly.type
_entity_poly.pdbx_seq_one_letter_code
_entity_poly.pdbx_strand_id
1 'polypeptide(L)'
;MDPEMPVAPAPAPRDKAAARLRWWQELNQVKPELVLPAAPDALHPVHPMHKAVADMATERLQHGRDWLVRDSDYAVGDKAPAHAAVKGQVNPAFAQLVMEVCEQRLLEQLADVRTILLILDTPMYGTLSELAKLVPELRYCQQVVMPQADLHHYFEMIRSPDFYPGVRAQRMDHWLCANGVVGFRCLGAFLDYECRLIGARSARLCPAADVMRYFRLKYPAKPRSVLAITVGLEEPAPRHEDVDAFVKAEAQLNGFRAELREVWKYRMATLLYVVHAE
;
A
#
# COMPACT_ATOMS: atom_id res chain seq x y z
N MET A 1 45.64 18.02 55.93
CA MET A 1 44.28 17.61 55.56
C MET A 1 43.98 18.32 54.26
N ASP A 2 44.21 17.64 53.14
CA ASP A 2 43.81 18.18 51.84
C ASP A 2 42.29 18.12 51.73
N PRO A 3 41.62 19.21 51.28
CA PRO A 3 40.18 19.21 51.08
C PRO A 3 39.83 18.29 49.91
N GLU A 4 38.99 17.28 50.16
CA GLU A 4 38.43 16.42 49.12
C GLU A 4 37.73 17.31 48.08
N MET A 5 38.23 17.27 46.84
CA MET A 5 37.52 17.92 45.74
C MET A 5 36.20 17.20 45.47
N PRO A 6 35.10 17.94 45.26
CA PRO A 6 33.82 17.34 44.93
C PRO A 6 33.93 16.57 43.61
N VAL A 7 33.68 15.26 43.69
CA VAL A 7 33.56 14.39 42.51
C VAL A 7 32.35 14.86 41.71
N ALA A 8 32.59 15.26 40.46
CA ALA A 8 31.52 15.66 39.56
C ALA A 8 30.50 14.50 39.42
N PRO A 9 29.19 14.79 39.45
CA PRO A 9 28.17 13.75 39.34
C PRO A 9 28.35 12.98 38.03
N ALA A 10 28.28 11.65 38.12
CA ALA A 10 28.36 10.79 36.95
C ALA A 10 27.27 11.21 35.93
N PRO A 11 27.59 11.28 34.63
CA PRO A 11 26.61 11.64 33.62
C PRO A 11 25.43 10.66 33.69
N ALA A 12 24.22 11.20 33.70
CA ALA A 12 22.99 10.39 33.72
C ALA A 12 23.05 9.32 32.61
N PRO A 13 22.65 8.07 32.89
CA PRO A 13 22.67 7.01 31.91
C PRO A 13 21.88 7.45 30.67
N ARG A 14 22.56 7.57 29.53
CA ARG A 14 21.92 7.90 28.26
C ARG A 14 20.91 6.80 27.96
N ASP A 15 19.64 7.16 27.94
CA ASP A 15 18.57 6.26 27.52
C ASP A 15 18.84 5.81 26.07
N LYS A 16 19.30 4.57 25.93
CA LYS A 16 19.64 3.96 24.64
C LYS A 16 18.41 3.85 23.74
N ALA A 17 17.21 3.72 24.31
CA ALA A 17 15.97 3.68 23.55
C ALA A 17 15.65 5.07 22.97
N ALA A 18 15.71 6.13 23.78
CA ALA A 18 15.54 7.50 23.30
C ALA A 18 16.59 7.94 22.28
N ALA A 19 17.84 7.46 22.41
CA ALA A 19 18.88 7.72 21.43
C ALA A 19 18.62 6.98 20.10
N ARG A 20 18.21 5.71 20.14
CA ARG A 20 17.83 4.94 18.94
C ARG A 20 16.61 5.53 18.24
N LEU A 21 15.61 5.97 19.01
CA LEU A 21 14.42 6.63 18.46
C LEU A 21 14.78 7.93 17.75
N ARG A 22 15.64 8.77 18.35
CA ARG A 22 16.13 10.00 17.71
C ARG A 22 16.92 9.72 16.43
N TRP A 23 17.84 8.77 16.47
CA TRP A 23 18.59 8.34 15.29
C TRP A 23 17.67 7.81 14.18
N TRP A 24 16.66 7.02 14.54
CA TRP A 24 15.65 6.54 13.60
C TRP A 24 14.84 7.71 13.02
N GLN A 25 14.44 8.69 13.85
CA GLN A 25 13.76 9.90 13.38
C GLN A 25 14.63 10.72 12.42
N GLU A 26 15.91 10.89 12.72
CA GLU A 26 16.90 11.59 11.88
C GLU A 26 17.09 10.91 10.52
N LEU A 27 17.23 9.58 10.50
CA LEU A 27 17.25 8.81 9.24
C LEU A 27 16.00 9.03 8.41
N ASN A 28 14.85 9.23 9.06
CA ASN A 28 13.57 9.48 8.42
C ASN A 28 13.28 10.98 8.19
N GLN A 29 14.25 11.89 8.37
CA GLN A 29 14.09 13.31 8.04
C GLN A 29 14.16 13.55 6.52
N VAL A 30 14.92 12.73 5.78
CA VAL A 30 14.97 12.77 4.31
C VAL A 30 13.82 11.94 3.76
N LYS A 31 12.61 12.50 3.82
CA LYS A 31 11.42 11.87 3.25
C LYS A 31 11.34 12.21 1.77
N PRO A 32 10.89 11.26 0.92
CA PRO A 32 10.52 11.60 -0.44
C PRO A 32 9.41 12.66 -0.38
N GLU A 33 9.50 13.64 -1.27
CA GLU A 33 8.39 14.56 -1.47
C GLU A 33 7.18 13.77 -1.96
N LEU A 34 6.02 14.00 -1.32
CA LEU A 34 4.78 13.31 -1.68
C LEU A 34 4.17 14.00 -2.89
N VAL A 35 4.68 13.65 -4.06
CA VAL A 35 4.20 14.20 -5.32
C VAL A 35 2.99 13.42 -5.80
N LEU A 36 2.03 14.15 -6.34
CA LEU A 36 0.97 13.61 -7.18
C LEU A 36 1.30 14.04 -8.61
N PRO A 37 1.84 13.15 -9.47
CA PRO A 37 2.22 13.55 -10.82
C PRO A 37 1.03 14.15 -11.57
N ALA A 38 1.27 15.08 -12.49
CA ALA A 38 0.20 15.63 -13.32
C ALA A 38 -0.45 14.52 -14.16
N ALA A 39 -1.77 14.60 -14.37
CA ALA A 39 -2.41 13.79 -15.39
C ALA A 39 -1.99 14.32 -16.78
N PRO A 40 -1.89 13.47 -17.81
CA PRO A 40 -1.63 13.94 -19.17
C PRO A 40 -2.71 14.95 -19.62
N ASP A 41 -2.31 16.13 -20.10
CA ASP A 41 -3.19 17.28 -20.40
C ASP A 41 -4.22 17.07 -21.53
N ALA A 42 -4.30 15.88 -22.16
CA ALA A 42 -4.76 15.80 -23.55
C ALA A 42 -5.98 14.92 -23.86
N LEU A 43 -6.53 14.11 -22.96
CA LEU A 43 -7.49 13.08 -23.39
C LEU A 43 -8.71 12.99 -22.48
N HIS A 44 -9.84 13.44 -23.04
CA HIS A 44 -11.23 13.25 -22.61
C HIS A 44 -11.78 14.20 -21.53
N PRO A 45 -13.09 14.51 -21.59
CA PRO A 45 -13.77 15.13 -20.46
C PRO A 45 -13.59 14.22 -19.23
N VAL A 46 -12.94 14.77 -18.21
CA VAL A 46 -12.72 14.08 -16.94
C VAL A 46 -14.09 13.68 -16.38
N HIS A 47 -14.27 12.38 -16.11
CA HIS A 47 -15.51 11.87 -15.53
C HIS A 47 -15.83 12.66 -14.24
N PRO A 48 -17.07 13.15 -14.02
CA PRO A 48 -17.38 14.02 -12.89
C PRO A 48 -16.98 13.44 -11.53
N MET A 49 -17.18 12.12 -11.35
CA MET A 49 -16.74 11.42 -10.14
C MET A 49 -15.22 11.44 -9.95
N HIS A 50 -14.46 11.27 -11.04
CA HIS A 50 -13.01 11.31 -10.97
C HIS A 50 -12.51 12.68 -10.54
N LYS A 51 -13.05 13.74 -11.15
CA LYS A 51 -12.72 15.11 -10.78
C LYS A 51 -13.01 15.38 -9.30
N ALA A 52 -14.20 15.02 -8.82
CA ALA A 52 -14.58 15.23 -7.42
C ALA A 52 -13.62 14.53 -6.44
N VAL A 53 -13.29 13.26 -6.69
CA VAL A 53 -12.33 12.49 -5.88
C VAL A 53 -10.94 13.09 -5.95
N ALA A 54 -10.47 13.45 -7.16
CA ALA A 54 -9.12 14.00 -7.38
C ALA A 54 -8.93 15.38 -6.74
N ASP A 55 -9.92 16.27 -6.84
CA ASP A 55 -9.91 17.59 -6.23
C ASP A 55 -9.83 17.45 -4.69
N MET A 56 -10.69 16.59 -4.11
CA MET A 56 -10.67 16.32 -2.66
C MET A 56 -9.36 15.67 -2.20
N ALA A 57 -8.81 14.72 -2.97
CA ALA A 57 -7.52 14.09 -2.66
C ALA A 57 -6.38 15.12 -2.68
N THR A 58 -6.37 16.03 -3.66
CA THR A 58 -5.37 17.09 -3.79
C THR A 58 -5.45 18.07 -2.63
N GLU A 59 -6.65 18.55 -2.29
CA GLU A 59 -6.89 19.39 -1.12
C GLU A 59 -6.42 18.69 0.17
N ARG A 60 -6.70 17.38 0.30
CA ARG A 60 -6.30 16.58 1.47
C ARG A 60 -4.78 16.55 1.66
N LEU A 61 -4.03 16.36 0.58
CA LEU A 61 -2.58 16.29 0.61
C LEU A 61 -1.96 17.62 1.05
N GLN A 62 -2.57 18.75 0.69
CA GLN A 62 -2.11 20.09 1.10
C GLN A 62 -2.29 20.36 2.59
N HIS A 63 -3.34 19.78 3.21
CA HIS A 63 -3.73 20.11 4.58
C HIS A 63 -3.52 18.99 5.61
N GLY A 64 -3.08 17.80 5.20
CA GLY A 64 -2.83 16.70 6.12
C GLY A 64 -1.58 16.93 6.98
N ARG A 65 -1.50 16.26 8.13
CA ARG A 65 -0.27 16.18 8.94
C ARG A 65 0.56 14.99 8.52
N ASP A 66 1.87 15.16 8.45
CA ASP A 66 2.78 14.06 8.19
C ASP A 66 2.75 13.06 9.34
N TRP A 67 2.61 11.80 9.00
CA TRP A 67 2.48 10.72 9.96
C TRP A 67 3.56 9.71 9.63
N LEU A 68 4.63 9.73 10.40
CA LEU A 68 5.78 8.88 10.09
C LEU A 68 5.59 7.45 10.55
N VAL A 69 4.84 7.24 11.63
CA VAL A 69 4.53 5.94 12.23
C VAL A 69 3.35 6.13 13.17
N ARG A 70 2.36 5.25 13.14
CA ARG A 70 1.44 5.06 14.27
C ARG A 70 1.54 3.63 14.72
N ASP A 71 1.33 3.43 16.01
CA ASP A 71 0.82 2.17 16.52
C ASP A 71 -0.63 2.04 16.04
N SER A 72 -0.86 1.12 15.13
CA SER A 72 -2.16 0.76 14.58
C SER A 72 -3.26 0.65 15.65
N ASP A 73 -4.48 1.02 15.25
CA ASP A 73 -5.71 0.76 16.03
C ASP A 73 -6.19 -0.71 15.90
N TYR A 74 -5.46 -1.58 15.19
CA TYR A 74 -5.64 -3.03 15.22
C TYR A 74 -5.37 -3.50 16.66
N ALA A 75 -6.43 -3.55 17.45
CA ALA A 75 -6.38 -4.14 18.78
C ALA A 75 -5.78 -5.54 18.67
N VAL A 76 -4.66 -5.77 19.37
CA VAL A 76 -4.13 -7.10 19.64
C VAL A 76 -5.18 -7.82 20.49
N GLY A 77 -6.07 -8.57 19.85
CA GLY A 77 -7.18 -9.25 20.51
C GLY A 77 -7.72 -10.41 19.69
N ASP A 78 -7.85 -11.57 20.33
CA ASP A 78 -8.18 -12.90 19.79
C ASP A 78 -9.56 -13.03 19.09
N LYS A 79 -10.27 -11.93 18.81
CA LYS A 79 -11.54 -11.99 18.07
C LYS A 79 -11.29 -11.68 16.61
N ALA A 80 -11.28 -12.73 15.80
CA ALA A 80 -11.38 -12.63 14.35
C ALA A 80 -12.49 -11.63 13.99
N PRO A 81 -12.20 -10.56 13.23
CA PRO A 81 -13.21 -9.59 12.85
C PRO A 81 -14.39 -10.30 12.19
N ALA A 82 -15.61 -9.77 12.34
CA ALA A 82 -16.85 -10.28 11.72
C ALA A 82 -16.82 -10.37 10.17
N HIS A 83 -15.66 -10.06 9.56
CA HIS A 83 -15.41 -9.92 8.14
C HIS A 83 -14.43 -10.98 7.59
N ALA A 84 -13.94 -11.90 8.44
CA ALA A 84 -13.02 -12.97 8.04
C ALA A 84 -13.57 -13.83 6.89
N ALA A 85 -14.89 -14.06 6.85
CA ALA A 85 -15.54 -14.87 5.82
C ALA A 85 -15.50 -14.24 4.41
N VAL A 86 -15.48 -12.90 4.30
CA VAL A 86 -15.37 -12.21 3.00
C VAL A 86 -13.92 -12.13 2.56
N LYS A 87 -12.98 -11.86 3.49
CA LYS A 87 -11.54 -11.94 3.19
C LYS A 87 -11.12 -13.33 2.70
N GLY A 88 -11.76 -14.38 3.23
CA GLY A 88 -11.60 -15.75 2.76
C GLY A 88 -12.02 -16.01 1.31
N GLN A 89 -12.75 -15.08 0.66
CA GLN A 89 -13.11 -15.15 -0.76
C GLN A 89 -12.22 -14.22 -1.60
N VAL A 90 -11.95 -13.02 -1.10
CA VAL A 90 -11.15 -12.00 -1.77
C VAL A 90 -9.72 -12.48 -2.04
N ASN A 91 -9.04 -13.03 -1.04
CA ASN A 91 -7.61 -13.38 -1.18
C ASN A 91 -7.40 -14.53 -2.19
N PRO A 92 -8.18 -15.63 -2.17
CA PRO A 92 -8.09 -16.66 -3.21
C PRO A 92 -8.44 -16.13 -4.60
N ALA A 93 -9.46 -15.27 -4.73
CA ALA A 93 -9.87 -14.71 -6.02
C ALA A 93 -8.75 -13.84 -6.62
N PHE A 94 -8.10 -13.01 -5.80
CA PHE A 94 -6.93 -12.24 -6.22
C PHE A 94 -5.77 -13.15 -6.65
N ALA A 95 -5.41 -14.14 -5.82
CA ALA A 95 -4.33 -15.07 -6.13
C ALA A 95 -4.57 -15.83 -7.44
N GLN A 96 -5.79 -16.33 -7.63
CA GLN A 96 -6.19 -17.03 -8.85
C GLN A 96 -6.11 -16.12 -10.09
N LEU A 97 -6.60 -14.88 -9.96
CA LEU A 97 -6.58 -13.93 -11.07
C LEU A 97 -5.14 -13.50 -11.44
N VAL A 98 -4.25 -13.37 -10.46
CA VAL A 98 -2.81 -13.11 -10.72
C VAL A 98 -2.23 -14.28 -11.52
N MET A 99 -2.51 -15.52 -11.14
CA MET A 99 -2.03 -16.70 -11.88
C MET A 99 -2.62 -16.79 -13.29
N GLU A 100 -3.89 -16.45 -13.48
CA GLU A 100 -4.55 -16.37 -14.79
C GLU A 100 -3.88 -15.30 -15.68
N VAL A 101 -3.74 -14.08 -15.18
CA VAL A 101 -3.13 -12.96 -15.92
C VAL A 101 -1.66 -13.20 -16.24
N CYS A 102 -0.94 -13.89 -15.35
CA CYS A 102 0.44 -14.29 -15.57
C CYS A 102 0.59 -15.59 -16.38
N GLU A 103 -0.51 -16.17 -16.87
CA GLU A 103 -0.52 -17.41 -17.65
C GLU A 103 0.22 -18.56 -16.95
N GLN A 104 0.09 -18.65 -15.63
CA GLN A 104 0.78 -19.61 -14.76
C GLN A 104 2.32 -19.46 -14.71
N ARG A 105 2.88 -18.39 -15.28
CA ARG A 105 4.33 -18.11 -15.37
C ARG A 105 4.79 -17.03 -14.40
N LEU A 106 4.14 -16.93 -13.24
CA LEU A 106 4.39 -15.86 -12.27
C LEU A 106 5.87 -15.78 -11.85
N LEU A 107 6.51 -16.90 -11.50
CA LEU A 107 7.93 -16.91 -11.10
C LEU A 107 8.88 -16.48 -12.21
N GLU A 108 8.61 -16.89 -13.46
CA GLU A 108 9.43 -16.47 -14.60
C GLU A 108 9.34 -14.97 -14.83
N GLN A 109 8.16 -14.38 -14.66
CA GLN A 109 7.97 -12.93 -14.79
C GLN A 109 8.62 -12.16 -13.64
N LEU A 110 8.59 -12.70 -12.42
CA LEU A 110 9.27 -12.14 -11.24
C LEU A 110 10.80 -12.31 -11.26
N ALA A 111 11.36 -13.06 -12.22
CA ALA A 111 12.80 -13.16 -12.39
C ALA A 111 13.42 -11.82 -12.84
N ASP A 112 12.63 -10.94 -13.47
CA ASP A 112 13.03 -9.54 -13.67
C ASP A 112 12.94 -8.79 -12.35
N VAL A 113 14.07 -8.23 -11.90
CA VAL A 113 14.20 -7.47 -10.65
C VAL A 113 13.28 -6.24 -10.58
N ARG A 114 12.77 -5.75 -11.70
CA ARG A 114 11.81 -4.63 -11.75
C ARG A 114 10.36 -5.09 -11.75
N THR A 115 10.10 -6.38 -11.87
CA THR A 115 8.74 -6.93 -11.84
C THR A 115 8.42 -7.41 -10.44
N ILE A 116 7.30 -6.95 -9.88
CA ILE A 116 6.96 -7.17 -8.48
C ILE A 116 5.49 -7.57 -8.28
N LEU A 117 5.20 -8.07 -7.09
CA LEU A 117 3.86 -8.06 -6.49
C LEU A 117 3.86 -7.02 -5.38
N LEU A 118 2.91 -6.08 -5.39
CA LEU A 118 2.79 -5.03 -4.38
C LEU A 118 1.60 -5.33 -3.47
N ILE A 119 1.84 -5.71 -2.21
CA ILE A 119 0.78 -6.23 -1.34
C ILE A 119 0.76 -5.45 -0.03
N LEU A 120 -0.40 -4.88 0.31
CA LEU A 120 -0.72 -4.48 1.68
C LEU A 120 -1.32 -5.68 2.41
N ASP A 121 -0.52 -6.30 3.28
CA ASP A 121 -0.92 -7.45 4.09
C ASP A 121 -0.66 -7.15 5.58
N THR A 122 -1.38 -7.84 6.45
CA THR A 122 -1.13 -7.81 7.89
C THR A 122 -0.12 -8.91 8.27
N PRO A 123 0.34 -9.00 9.54
CA PRO A 123 1.23 -10.07 9.99
C PRO A 123 0.71 -11.50 9.80
N MET A 124 -0.58 -11.66 9.50
CA MET A 124 -1.19 -12.95 9.17
C MET A 124 -0.93 -13.40 7.72
N TYR A 125 -0.36 -12.55 6.86
CA TYR A 125 -0.04 -12.85 5.47
C TYR A 125 -1.23 -13.43 4.68
N GLY A 126 -2.42 -12.87 4.86
CA GLY A 126 -3.65 -13.45 4.30
C GLY A 126 -3.60 -13.56 2.78
N THR A 127 -3.07 -12.55 2.09
CA THR A 127 -3.02 -12.52 0.63
C THR A 127 -1.81 -13.29 0.12
N LEU A 128 -0.63 -13.10 0.73
CA LEU A 128 0.57 -13.85 0.35
C LEU A 128 0.43 -15.35 0.61
N SER A 129 -0.28 -15.76 1.66
CA SER A 129 -0.53 -17.18 1.93
C SER A 129 -1.33 -17.85 0.81
N GLU A 130 -2.37 -17.18 0.26
CA GLU A 130 -3.14 -17.74 -0.86
C GLU A 130 -2.30 -17.82 -2.14
N LEU A 131 -1.49 -16.81 -2.42
CA LEU A 131 -0.52 -16.86 -3.53
C LEU A 131 0.49 -18.00 -3.35
N ALA A 132 1.01 -18.18 -2.14
CA ALA A 132 1.99 -19.21 -1.81
C ALA A 132 1.41 -20.64 -1.83
N LYS A 133 0.09 -20.82 -1.76
CA LYS A 133 -0.55 -22.13 -2.01
C LYS A 133 -0.47 -22.51 -3.49
N LEU A 134 -0.51 -21.52 -4.39
CA LEU A 134 -0.41 -21.72 -5.83
C LEU A 134 1.06 -21.76 -6.29
N VAL A 135 1.92 -20.97 -5.66
CA VAL A 135 3.34 -20.83 -5.99
C VAL A 135 4.18 -20.78 -4.70
N PRO A 136 4.61 -21.95 -4.16
CA PRO A 136 5.28 -22.05 -2.87
C PRO A 136 6.55 -21.19 -2.71
N GLU A 137 7.28 -20.94 -3.80
CA GLU A 137 8.51 -20.16 -3.83
C GLU A 137 8.29 -18.68 -3.45
N LEU A 138 7.05 -18.18 -3.57
CA LEU A 138 6.71 -16.82 -3.14
C LEU A 138 6.88 -16.60 -1.65
N ARG A 139 6.92 -17.67 -0.84
CA ARG A 139 7.21 -17.58 0.59
C ARG A 139 8.50 -16.82 0.87
N TYR A 140 9.50 -16.93 0.01
CA TYR A 140 10.83 -16.34 0.20
C TYR A 140 11.22 -15.39 -0.94
N CYS A 141 10.23 -14.84 -1.65
CA CYS A 141 10.45 -13.99 -2.82
C CYS A 141 10.48 -12.50 -2.43
N GLN A 142 11.65 -11.85 -2.61
CA GLN A 142 11.84 -10.43 -2.28
C GLN A 142 11.12 -9.46 -3.26
N GLN A 143 10.69 -9.96 -4.41
CA GLN A 143 9.86 -9.24 -5.38
C GLN A 143 8.38 -9.18 -4.94
N VAL A 144 7.99 -9.90 -3.88
CA VAL A 144 6.76 -9.60 -3.13
C VAL A 144 7.07 -8.44 -2.19
N VAL A 145 6.71 -7.23 -2.57
CA VAL A 145 6.99 -6.00 -1.82
C VAL A 145 5.80 -5.64 -0.94
N MET A 146 6.08 -5.41 0.35
CA MET A 146 5.06 -5.09 1.35
C MET A 146 5.45 -3.82 2.13
N PRO A 147 5.02 -2.63 1.70
CA PRO A 147 5.17 -1.42 2.48
C PRO A 147 4.29 -1.52 3.75
N GLN A 148 4.92 -1.43 4.91
CA GLN A 148 4.26 -1.37 6.21
C GLN A 148 4.53 -0.05 6.93
N ALA A 149 3.45 0.69 7.16
CA ALA A 149 3.48 1.94 7.92
C ALA A 149 3.51 1.70 9.44
N ASP A 150 2.97 0.56 9.88
CA ASP A 150 2.97 0.16 11.27
C ASP A 150 4.28 -0.57 11.60
N LEU A 151 5.04 -0.04 12.56
CA LEU A 151 6.32 -0.63 12.96
C LEU A 151 6.16 -1.95 13.74
N HIS A 152 5.09 -2.11 14.51
CA HIS A 152 4.80 -3.35 15.20
C HIS A 152 4.53 -4.47 14.18
N HIS A 153 3.63 -4.24 13.22
CA HIS A 153 3.38 -5.15 12.11
C HIS A 153 4.66 -5.43 11.32
N TYR A 154 5.45 -4.40 11.00
CA TYR A 154 6.74 -4.59 10.32
C TYR A 154 7.63 -5.57 11.09
N PHE A 155 7.81 -5.36 12.40
CA PHE A 155 8.66 -6.22 13.23
C PHE A 155 8.12 -7.64 13.37
N GLU A 156 6.79 -7.83 13.46
CA GLU A 156 6.17 -9.15 13.46
C GLU A 156 6.40 -9.86 12.11
N MET A 157 6.20 -9.14 11.01
CA MET A 157 6.34 -9.67 9.67
C MET A 157 7.78 -10.14 9.39
N ILE A 158 8.79 -9.30 9.64
CA ILE A 158 10.19 -9.67 9.35
C ILE A 158 10.76 -10.77 10.26
N ARG A 159 10.06 -11.10 11.35
CA ARG A 159 10.44 -12.17 12.28
C ARG A 159 9.73 -13.50 11.98
N SER A 160 8.78 -13.49 11.04
CA SER A 160 8.07 -14.70 10.64
C SER A 160 9.03 -15.72 10.03
N PRO A 161 9.04 -16.98 10.49
CA PRO A 161 9.81 -18.04 9.85
C PRO A 161 9.14 -18.59 8.58
N ASP A 162 7.84 -18.34 8.41
CA ASP A 162 7.03 -18.91 7.32
C ASP A 162 7.17 -18.12 6.01
N PHE A 163 7.45 -16.82 6.14
CA PHE A 163 7.51 -15.88 5.02
C PHE A 163 8.71 -14.94 5.16
N TYR A 164 9.44 -14.74 4.06
CA TYR A 164 10.50 -13.75 3.92
C TYR A 164 10.31 -12.90 2.64
N PRO A 165 9.23 -12.10 2.55
CA PRO A 165 9.01 -11.19 1.43
C PRO A 165 9.82 -9.90 1.62
N GLY A 166 9.77 -9.02 0.62
CA GLY A 166 10.35 -7.68 0.65
C GLY A 166 9.54 -6.70 1.52
N VAL A 167 9.44 -6.94 2.82
CA VAL A 167 8.77 -6.02 3.76
C VAL A 167 9.60 -4.73 3.89
N ARG A 168 8.93 -3.57 3.88
CA ARG A 168 9.56 -2.25 4.01
C ARG A 168 8.87 -1.48 5.12
N ALA A 169 9.61 -0.97 6.10
CA ALA A 169 9.08 -0.07 7.13
C ALA A 169 8.82 1.33 6.53
N GLN A 170 7.77 1.43 5.70
CA GLN A 170 7.46 2.60 4.90
C GLN A 170 5.96 2.64 4.58
N ARG A 171 5.38 3.84 4.56
CA ARG A 171 4.02 4.08 4.05
C ARG A 171 3.93 3.83 2.55
N MET A 172 2.74 3.43 2.08
CA MET A 172 2.50 3.16 0.66
C MET A 172 2.78 4.38 -0.23
N ASP A 173 2.26 5.56 0.12
CA ASP A 173 2.50 6.81 -0.61
C ASP A 173 3.99 7.17 -0.71
N HIS A 174 4.74 7.01 0.39
CA HIS A 174 6.18 7.20 0.42
C HIS A 174 6.89 6.20 -0.49
N TRP A 175 6.48 4.91 -0.45
CA TRP A 175 7.09 3.87 -1.28
C TRP A 175 6.85 4.14 -2.77
N LEU A 176 5.61 4.49 -3.15
CA LEU A 176 5.25 4.85 -4.53
C LEU A 176 6.08 6.06 -5.01
N CYS A 177 6.20 7.11 -4.19
CA CYS A 177 6.97 8.31 -4.60
C CYS A 177 8.47 8.03 -4.69
N ALA A 178 9.05 7.36 -3.68
CA ALA A 178 10.48 7.05 -3.65
C ALA A 178 10.93 6.16 -4.81
N ASN A 179 10.02 5.31 -5.31
CA ASN A 179 10.33 4.34 -6.36
C ASN A 179 9.76 4.72 -7.75
N GLY A 180 9.14 5.89 -7.88
CA GLY A 180 8.47 6.31 -9.11
C GLY A 180 9.38 6.44 -10.34
N VAL A 181 10.69 6.59 -10.14
CA VAL A 181 11.69 6.69 -11.22
C VAL A 181 12.44 5.38 -11.49
N VAL A 182 12.25 4.36 -10.65
CA VAL A 182 12.97 3.07 -10.76
C VAL A 182 12.43 2.21 -11.91
N GLY A 183 11.17 2.42 -12.28
CA GLY A 183 10.49 1.68 -13.34
C GLY A 183 10.03 0.29 -12.90
N PHE A 184 9.61 0.14 -11.64
CA PHE A 184 8.96 -1.09 -11.18
C PHE A 184 7.62 -1.31 -11.90
N ARG A 185 7.28 -2.58 -12.12
CA ARG A 185 6.07 -3.04 -12.79
C ARG A 185 5.38 -4.09 -11.92
N CYS A 186 4.15 -3.83 -11.53
CA CYS A 186 3.35 -4.69 -10.66
C CYS A 186 2.55 -5.67 -11.52
N LEU A 187 2.81 -6.97 -11.36
CA LEU A 187 1.95 -8.04 -11.93
C LEU A 187 0.62 -8.12 -11.19
N GLY A 188 0.66 -7.83 -9.90
CA GLY A 188 -0.49 -7.76 -9.02
C GLY A 188 -0.25 -6.70 -7.95
N ALA A 189 -1.25 -5.88 -7.69
CA ALA A 189 -1.27 -4.94 -6.59
C ALA A 189 -2.52 -5.18 -5.72
N PHE A 190 -2.33 -5.48 -4.43
CA PHE A 190 -3.43 -5.62 -3.46
C PHE A 190 -3.35 -4.48 -2.44
N LEU A 191 -4.20 -3.48 -2.60
CA LEU A 191 -4.17 -2.25 -1.81
C LEU A 191 -5.32 -2.26 -0.79
N ASP A 192 -5.10 -2.98 0.31
CA ASP A 192 -6.06 -3.14 1.42
C ASP A 192 -5.98 -1.96 2.40
N TYR A 193 -6.57 -0.82 2.03
CA TYR A 193 -6.48 0.39 2.86
C TYR A 193 -7.35 0.36 4.12
N GLU A 194 -8.40 -0.47 4.11
CA GLU A 194 -9.41 -0.58 5.17
C GLU A 194 -9.91 0.76 5.73
N CYS A 195 -9.93 1.80 4.90
CA CYS A 195 -10.38 3.14 5.27
C CYS A 195 -11.07 3.81 4.08
N ARG A 196 -11.68 4.96 4.33
CA ARG A 196 -12.40 5.76 3.31
C ARG A 196 -11.50 6.02 2.09
N LEU A 197 -12.08 6.10 0.90
CA LEU A 197 -11.32 6.41 -0.33
C LEU A 197 -10.48 7.70 -0.25
N ILE A 198 -10.98 8.73 0.43
CA ILE A 198 -10.26 10.00 0.68
C ILE A 198 -9.40 9.94 1.97
N GLY A 199 -9.50 8.84 2.72
CA GLY A 199 -8.80 8.61 3.98
C GLY A 199 -9.18 9.59 5.09
N ALA A 200 -8.30 9.74 6.08
CA ALA A 200 -8.51 10.63 7.24
C ALA A 200 -7.63 11.88 7.16
N ARG A 201 -8.18 13.07 7.48
CA ARG A 201 -7.46 14.36 7.38
C ARG A 201 -6.21 14.39 8.26
N SER A 202 -6.31 13.74 9.41
CA SER A 202 -5.26 13.68 10.41
C SER A 202 -4.06 12.82 10.00
N ALA A 203 -4.20 11.93 9.01
CA ALA A 203 -3.24 10.84 8.80
C ALA A 203 -2.38 10.94 7.52
N ARG A 204 -2.59 11.95 6.65
CA ARG A 204 -2.02 12.05 5.28
C ARG A 204 -2.16 10.78 4.41
N LEU A 205 -2.92 9.79 4.87
CA LEU A 205 -3.31 8.61 4.12
C LEU A 205 -4.49 8.97 3.22
N CYS A 206 -4.33 8.78 1.92
CA CYS A 206 -5.37 9.03 0.93
C CYS A 206 -5.32 7.93 -0.14
N PRO A 207 -6.13 6.87 -0.01
CA PRO A 207 -6.19 5.79 -0.99
C PRO A 207 -6.37 6.26 -2.43
N ALA A 208 -7.20 7.28 -2.66
CA ALA A 208 -7.37 7.89 -3.97
C ALA A 208 -6.05 8.43 -4.55
N ALA A 209 -5.27 9.17 -3.74
CA ALA A 209 -3.98 9.69 -4.19
C ALA A 209 -2.98 8.58 -4.52
N ASP A 210 -3.02 7.47 -3.79
CA ASP A 210 -2.15 6.33 -4.07
C ASP A 210 -2.58 5.57 -5.33
N VAL A 211 -3.88 5.43 -5.60
CA VAL A 211 -4.40 4.92 -6.88
C VAL A 211 -3.96 5.82 -8.04
N MET A 212 -4.03 7.14 -7.87
CA MET A 212 -3.53 8.09 -8.87
C MET A 212 -2.02 7.93 -9.08
N ARG A 213 -1.22 7.83 -8.02
CA ARG A 213 0.22 7.55 -8.14
C ARG A 213 0.49 6.24 -8.84
N TYR A 214 -0.25 5.18 -8.51
CA TYR A 214 -0.11 3.85 -9.11
C TYR A 214 -0.22 3.92 -10.64
N PHE A 215 -1.26 4.58 -11.16
CA PHE A 215 -1.43 4.73 -12.61
C PHE A 215 -0.50 5.77 -13.24
N ARG A 216 -0.31 6.93 -12.61
CA ARG A 216 0.51 8.01 -13.19
C ARG A 216 1.98 7.69 -13.25
N LEU A 217 2.48 6.95 -12.26
CA LEU A 217 3.87 6.45 -12.23
C LEU A 217 4.05 5.14 -13.01
N LYS A 218 3.01 4.69 -13.73
CA LYS A 218 3.06 3.52 -14.64
C LYS A 218 3.45 2.21 -13.96
N TYR A 219 3.01 2.01 -12.72
CA TYR A 219 3.22 0.74 -12.02
C TYR A 219 2.52 -0.47 -12.65
N PRO A 220 1.34 -0.40 -13.29
CA PRO A 220 0.74 -1.60 -13.90
C PRO A 220 1.69 -2.28 -14.90
N ALA A 221 1.92 -3.59 -14.75
CA ALA A 221 2.72 -4.35 -15.70
C ALA A 221 2.00 -4.50 -17.07
N LYS A 222 2.81 -4.61 -18.13
CA LYS A 222 2.34 -4.87 -19.50
C LYS A 222 2.50 -6.36 -19.85
N PRO A 223 1.60 -6.96 -20.66
CA PRO A 223 0.41 -6.33 -21.26
C PRO A 223 -0.78 -6.21 -20.30
N ARG A 224 -0.78 -6.99 -19.21
CA ARG A 224 -1.87 -7.06 -18.24
C ARG A 224 -1.31 -7.17 -16.82
N SER A 225 -2.03 -6.63 -15.85
CA SER A 225 -1.78 -6.80 -14.42
C SER A 225 -3.08 -6.90 -13.63
N VAL A 226 -2.99 -7.27 -12.36
CA VAL A 226 -4.14 -7.31 -11.44
C VAL A 226 -4.07 -6.14 -10.45
N LEU A 227 -5.21 -5.52 -10.17
CA LEU A 227 -5.35 -4.52 -9.11
C LEU A 227 -6.54 -4.91 -8.23
N ALA A 228 -6.33 -4.99 -6.92
CA ALA A 228 -7.39 -5.05 -5.93
C ALA A 228 -7.28 -3.82 -5.02
N ILE A 229 -8.40 -3.18 -4.74
CA ILE A 229 -8.47 -2.07 -3.78
C ILE A 229 -9.58 -2.34 -2.77
N THR A 230 -9.29 -2.16 -1.49
CA THR A 230 -10.31 -2.19 -0.42
C THR A 230 -10.43 -0.81 0.20
N VAL A 231 -11.62 -0.21 0.12
CA VAL A 231 -11.89 1.12 0.66
C VAL A 231 -13.30 1.22 1.26
N GLY A 232 -13.46 2.11 2.24
CA GLY A 232 -14.75 2.51 2.79
C GLY A 232 -15.56 3.35 1.79
N LEU A 233 -16.87 3.09 1.76
CA LEU A 233 -17.82 3.74 0.86
C LEU A 233 -18.46 4.94 1.56
N GLU A 234 -18.00 6.14 1.24
CA GLU A 234 -18.47 7.40 1.80
C GLU A 234 -18.21 8.54 0.81
N GLU A 235 -18.85 9.70 1.02
CA GLU A 235 -18.62 10.89 0.19
C GLU A 235 -17.13 11.17 -0.02
N PRO A 236 -16.70 11.45 -1.27
CA PRO A 236 -17.51 11.68 -2.47
C PRO A 236 -17.95 10.41 -3.24
N ALA A 237 -17.57 9.22 -2.77
CA ALA A 237 -17.85 7.94 -3.42
C ALA A 237 -18.66 7.00 -2.50
N PRO A 238 -19.95 7.31 -2.24
CA PRO A 238 -20.79 6.55 -1.32
C PRO A 238 -21.16 5.14 -1.82
N ARG A 239 -20.89 4.83 -3.10
CA ARG A 239 -21.16 3.51 -3.69
C ARG A 239 -19.91 2.97 -4.39
N HIS A 240 -19.84 1.65 -4.51
CA HIS A 240 -18.71 1.00 -5.18
C HIS A 240 -18.59 1.36 -6.66
N GLU A 241 -19.70 1.68 -7.34
CA GLU A 241 -19.72 2.17 -8.72
C GLU A 241 -19.00 3.51 -8.85
N ASP A 242 -19.04 4.34 -7.80
CA ASP A 242 -18.35 5.64 -7.78
C ASP A 242 -16.82 5.42 -7.67
N VAL A 243 -16.41 4.42 -6.88
CA VAL A 243 -15.01 3.96 -6.81
C VAL A 243 -14.55 3.37 -8.14
N ASP A 244 -15.35 2.50 -8.76
CA ASP A 244 -15.09 1.91 -10.08
C ASP A 244 -14.93 2.99 -11.16
N ALA A 245 -15.83 3.97 -11.19
CA ALA A 245 -15.77 5.09 -12.13
C ALA A 245 -14.50 5.92 -11.94
N PHE A 246 -14.08 6.18 -10.70
CA PHE A 246 -12.81 6.86 -10.40
C PHE A 246 -11.60 6.05 -10.91
N VAL A 247 -11.52 4.76 -10.58
CA VAL A 247 -10.40 3.89 -10.99
C VAL A 247 -10.30 3.78 -12.50
N LYS A 248 -11.42 3.54 -13.19
CA LYS A 248 -11.46 3.44 -14.66
C LYS A 248 -11.04 4.73 -15.34
N ALA A 249 -11.54 5.87 -14.87
CA ALA A 249 -11.15 7.16 -15.40
C ALA A 249 -9.65 7.44 -15.18
N GLU A 250 -9.12 7.17 -13.99
CA GLU A 250 -7.69 7.36 -13.70
C GLU A 250 -6.81 6.41 -14.51
N ALA A 251 -7.22 5.15 -14.71
CA ALA A 251 -6.54 4.22 -15.60
C ALA A 251 -6.51 4.75 -17.04
N GLN A 252 -7.66 5.16 -17.57
CA GLN A 252 -7.81 5.64 -18.95
C GLN A 252 -6.96 6.89 -19.22
N LEU A 253 -6.97 7.85 -18.30
CA LEU A 253 -6.12 9.06 -18.38
C LEU A 253 -4.63 8.72 -18.48
N ASN A 254 -4.23 7.51 -18.07
CA ASN A 254 -2.87 7.05 -18.03
C ASN A 254 -2.54 5.98 -19.07
N GLY A 255 -3.39 5.76 -20.08
CA GLY A 255 -3.14 4.78 -21.14
C GLY A 255 -3.30 3.33 -20.65
N PHE A 256 -4.23 3.12 -19.72
CA PHE A 256 -4.62 1.80 -19.24
C PHE A 256 -6.13 1.65 -19.27
N ARG A 257 -6.62 0.42 -19.41
CA ARG A 257 -8.02 0.08 -19.25
C ARG A 257 -8.19 -0.81 -18.02
N ALA A 258 -8.92 -0.34 -17.01
CA ALA A 258 -9.29 -1.16 -15.85
C ALA A 258 -10.64 -1.88 -16.10
N GLU A 259 -10.63 -3.20 -16.12
CA GLU A 259 -11.81 -4.04 -16.26
C GLU A 259 -12.17 -4.63 -14.89
N LEU A 260 -13.30 -4.19 -14.33
CA LEU A 260 -13.81 -4.71 -13.07
C LEU A 260 -14.28 -6.15 -13.25
N ARG A 261 -13.73 -7.06 -12.44
CA ARG A 261 -14.07 -8.49 -12.47
C ARG A 261 -15.05 -8.85 -11.37
N GLU A 262 -14.79 -8.39 -10.16
CA GLU A 262 -15.60 -8.77 -9.01
C GLU A 262 -15.59 -7.68 -7.93
N VAL A 263 -16.67 -7.66 -7.15
CA VAL A 263 -16.87 -6.72 -6.05
C VAL A 263 -17.40 -7.49 -4.84
N TRP A 264 -16.74 -7.31 -3.70
CA TRP A 264 -17.24 -7.77 -2.42
C TRP A 264 -17.58 -6.58 -1.54
N LYS A 265 -18.80 -6.56 -0.99
CA LYS A 265 -19.28 -5.47 -0.12
C LYS A 265 -19.48 -5.97 1.30
N TYR A 266 -18.82 -5.33 2.26
CA TYR A 266 -18.96 -5.62 3.69
C TYR A 266 -18.57 -4.41 4.56
N ARG A 267 -19.46 -3.44 4.81
CA ARG A 267 -19.14 -2.11 5.41
C ARG A 267 -18.14 -1.25 4.59
N MET A 268 -17.25 -1.88 3.84
CA MET A 268 -16.33 -1.38 2.82
C MET A 268 -16.63 -2.10 1.50
N ALA A 269 -15.91 -1.75 0.43
CA ALA A 269 -15.90 -2.51 -0.80
C ALA A 269 -14.47 -2.91 -1.16
N THR A 270 -14.30 -4.17 -1.57
CA THR A 270 -13.12 -4.61 -2.30
C THR A 270 -13.49 -4.76 -3.77
N LEU A 271 -12.76 -4.09 -4.65
CA LEU A 271 -12.94 -4.14 -6.10
C LEU A 271 -11.70 -4.76 -6.74
N LEU A 272 -11.90 -5.80 -7.54
CA LEU A 272 -10.84 -6.53 -8.23
C LEU A 272 -10.90 -6.28 -9.73
N TYR A 273 -9.77 -5.88 -10.30
CA TYR A 273 -9.63 -5.48 -11.69
C TYR A 273 -8.56 -6.29 -12.41
N VAL A 274 -8.79 -6.52 -13.70
CA VAL A 274 -7.71 -6.73 -14.67
C VAL A 274 -7.40 -5.39 -15.32
N VAL A 275 -6.16 -4.97 -15.24
CA VAL A 275 -5.67 -3.73 -15.88
C VAL A 275 -4.95 -4.12 -17.15
N HIS A 276 -5.38 -3.55 -18.27
CA HIS A 276 -4.77 -3.74 -19.60
C HIS A 276 -3.98 -2.49 -19.96
N ALA A 277 -2.76 -2.65 -20.48
CA ALA A 277 -2.03 -1.55 -21.09
C ALA A 277 -2.56 -1.28 -22.50
N GLU A 278 -2.81 0.00 -22.81
CA GLU A 278 -3.17 0.45 -24.16
C GLU A 278 -1.91 0.80 -24.99
#